data_AF-A0AAW2UWZ8-F1
#
_entry.id   AF-A0AAW2UWZ8-F1
#
_cell.length_a   1.000
_cell.length_b   1.000
_cell.length_c   1.000
_cell.angle_alpha   90.00
_cell.angle_beta   90.00
_cell.angle_gamma   90.00
#
_symmetry.space_group_name_H-M   'P 1'
#
loop_
_entity.id
_entity.type
_entity.pdbx_description
1 polymer ?
#
loop_
_entity_poly.entity_id
_entity_poly.type
_entity_poly.pdbx_seq_one_letter_code
_entity_poly.pdbx_strand_id
1 'polypeptide(L)'
;MSIVPSINTISYYDSDDESSDPTSSPGLSHWRLFSMNAPEWKRALLGCLGAVGFGAVQPVNAYCLGSVVSVYFHNDTSHMKSETSFYCKIFLSIAVVSFFANLLQHYNFAIMGERLTKRIREKVLHNILTFEVGWFDLDENMSAAVCARLSTEANLVRCLVGDRISLLVQVFTSASVAFILGLILTWRVSIVVISIQPLIIASFYSKSVLMKRMSVRSQKAQNEGSQLASEAVVNHRTITAFCSQSKILVLFAETLRGLRKESIKQSWFSGIGLFISQFLTTAAIALTYWYGGRLMNKGLVSSKHLFQAFFILMSTGKNIADAGSMSSDMAKGATPLDLFLPFWTEELRLSQTILMVSRSRKD
;
A
#
# COMPACT_ATOMS: atom_id res chain seq x y z
N MET A 1 -21.13 -43.64 1.85
CA MET A 1 -20.62 -43.27 3.19
C MET A 1 -19.14 -42.91 3.00
N SER A 2 -18.80 -41.69 2.59
CA SER A 2 -18.77 -40.43 3.35
C SER A 2 -19.01 -39.28 2.38
N ILE A 3 -20.07 -38.50 2.63
CA ILE A 3 -20.42 -37.28 1.90
C ILE A 3 -19.56 -36.17 2.49
N VAL A 4 -18.59 -35.67 1.71
CA VAL A 4 -17.91 -34.40 2.01
C VAL A 4 -18.76 -33.30 1.36
N PRO A 5 -19.32 -32.34 2.11
CA PRO A 5 -19.98 -31.21 1.50
C PRO A 5 -18.91 -30.34 0.84
N SER A 6 -19.10 -30.07 -0.45
CA SER A 6 -18.40 -29.05 -1.21
C SER A 6 -18.43 -27.72 -0.44
N ILE A 7 -17.26 -27.27 0.01
CA ILE A 7 -17.06 -25.91 0.50
C ILE A 7 -17.29 -24.99 -0.70
N ASN A 8 -18.48 -24.39 -0.78
CA ASN A 8 -18.72 -23.22 -1.59
C ASN A 8 -17.81 -22.10 -1.07
N THR A 9 -16.64 -21.94 -1.67
CA THR A 9 -15.92 -20.67 -1.66
C THR A 9 -16.80 -19.67 -2.39
N ILE A 10 -17.60 -18.94 -1.62
CA ILE A 10 -18.35 -17.77 -2.08
C ILE A 10 -17.33 -16.82 -2.72
N SER A 11 -17.42 -16.71 -4.04
CA SER A 11 -16.71 -15.76 -4.88
C SER A 11 -17.19 -14.35 -4.54
N TYR A 12 -16.52 -13.69 -3.60
CA TYR A 12 -16.65 -12.25 -3.42
C TYR A 12 -15.66 -11.57 -4.38
N TYR A 13 -16.07 -11.33 -5.62
CA TYR A 13 -15.62 -10.26 -6.52
C TYR A 13 -16.29 -10.45 -7.89
N ASP A 14 -17.61 -10.26 -7.93
CA ASP A 14 -18.30 -9.89 -9.16
C ASP A 14 -19.40 -8.91 -8.76
N SER A 15 -19.12 -7.64 -9.02
CA SER A 15 -20.13 -6.62 -9.18
C SER A 15 -19.60 -5.76 -10.30
N ASP A 16 -20.09 -6.09 -11.49
CA ASP A 16 -19.93 -5.32 -12.71
C ASP A 16 -20.33 -3.86 -12.49
N ASP A 17 -19.68 -2.99 -13.25
CA ASP A 17 -19.98 -1.58 -13.41
C ASP A 17 -21.45 -1.38 -13.83
N GLU A 18 -22.35 -1.21 -12.87
CA GLU A 18 -23.55 -0.40 -13.07
C GLU A 18 -23.40 0.90 -12.28
N SER A 19 -23.30 1.99 -13.05
CA SER A 19 -23.33 3.36 -12.59
C SER A 19 -24.65 3.66 -11.87
N SER A 20 -24.70 3.42 -10.56
CA SER A 20 -25.70 4.03 -9.67
C SER A 20 -25.15 5.35 -9.14
N ASP A 21 -25.93 6.42 -9.30
CA ASP A 21 -25.66 7.78 -8.82
C ASP A 21 -25.01 7.85 -7.43
N PRO A 22 -24.06 8.77 -7.20
CA PRO A 22 -23.45 8.94 -5.90
C PRO A 22 -24.46 9.61 -4.96
N THR A 23 -25.26 8.80 -4.26
CA THR A 23 -25.86 9.26 -3.02
C THR A 23 -24.71 9.59 -2.08
N SER A 24 -24.55 10.88 -1.83
CA SER A 24 -23.49 11.45 -1.00
C SER A 24 -23.73 11.07 0.47
N SER A 25 -23.28 9.88 0.84
CA SER A 25 -23.07 9.52 2.25
C SER A 25 -21.92 10.40 2.79
N PRO A 26 -22.06 10.99 3.99
CA PRO A 26 -21.02 11.83 4.55
C PRO A 26 -19.84 10.92 4.89
N GLY A 27 -18.78 11.00 4.07
CA GLY A 27 -17.58 10.19 4.25
C GLY A 27 -17.15 10.23 5.71
N LEU A 28 -16.95 9.04 6.30
CA LEU A 28 -16.45 8.87 7.65
C LEU A 28 -15.27 9.82 7.87
N SER A 29 -15.46 10.81 8.75
CA SER A 29 -14.41 11.76 9.07
C SER A 29 -13.20 10.99 9.61
N HIS A 30 -12.08 10.99 8.88
CA HIS A 30 -10.84 10.29 9.26
C HIS A 30 -10.37 10.69 10.67
N TRP A 31 -10.73 11.90 11.09
CA TRP A 31 -10.55 12.42 12.44
C TRP A 31 -11.29 11.63 13.53
N ARG A 32 -12.46 11.07 13.23
CA ARG A 32 -13.24 10.26 14.17
C ARG A 32 -12.61 8.87 14.37
N LEU A 33 -12.03 8.27 13.34
CA LEU A 33 -11.21 7.06 13.50
C LEU A 33 -9.95 7.33 14.33
N PHE A 34 -9.30 8.48 14.09
CA PHE A 34 -8.12 8.88 14.84
C PHE A 34 -8.44 9.16 16.31
N SER A 35 -9.59 9.75 16.62
CA SER A 35 -10.01 10.02 18.00
C SER A 35 -10.29 8.75 18.81
N MET A 36 -10.67 7.64 18.16
CA MET A 36 -10.79 6.33 18.82
C MET A 36 -9.45 5.74 19.26
N ASN A 37 -8.35 6.24 18.68
CA ASN A 37 -6.98 5.83 19.01
C ASN A 37 -6.36 6.69 20.14
N ALA A 38 -7.04 7.75 20.58
CA ALA A 38 -6.60 8.63 21.66
C ALA A 38 -6.15 7.94 22.97
N PRO A 39 -6.73 6.80 23.41
CA PRO A 39 -6.30 6.15 24.65
C PRO A 39 -4.88 5.56 24.59
N GLU A 40 -4.30 5.42 23.39
CA GLU A 40 -3.00 4.75 23.18
C GLU A 40 -1.91 5.67 22.65
N TRP A 41 -2.11 6.98 22.80
CA TRP A 41 -1.21 8.02 22.27
C TRP A 41 0.25 7.81 22.67
N LYS A 42 0.54 7.27 23.86
CA LYS A 42 1.92 6.98 24.32
C LYS A 42 2.63 5.97 23.41
N ARG A 43 1.93 4.93 22.97
CA ARG A 43 2.49 3.88 22.08
C ARG A 43 2.57 4.36 20.65
N ALA A 44 1.59 5.15 20.21
CA ALA A 44 1.65 5.83 18.93
C ALA A 44 2.87 6.77 18.86
N LEU A 45 3.13 7.55 19.92
CA LEU A 45 4.30 8.44 20.01
C LEU A 45 5.62 7.66 19.94
N LEU A 46 5.72 6.54 20.67
CA LEU A 46 6.91 5.69 20.64
C LEU A 46 7.12 5.03 19.27
N GLY A 47 6.03 4.63 18.61
CA GLY A 47 6.04 4.15 17.24
C GLY A 47 6.47 5.23 16.24
N CYS A 48 6.01 6.47 16.41
CA CYS A 48 6.43 7.60 15.59
C CYS A 48 7.93 7.91 15.75
N LEU A 49 8.48 7.82 16.97
CA LEU A 49 9.93 7.96 17.19
C LEU A 49 10.73 6.87 16.44
N GLY A 50 10.25 5.63 16.47
CA GLY A 50 10.81 4.54 15.66
C GLY A 50 10.71 4.81 14.16
N ALA A 51 9.56 5.30 13.68
CA ALA A 51 9.31 5.65 12.29
C ALA A 51 10.20 6.79 11.80
N VAL A 52 10.47 7.78 12.66
CA VAL A 52 11.42 8.87 12.37
C VAL A 52 12.84 8.32 12.23
N GLY A 53 13.26 7.48 13.17
CA GLY A 53 14.58 6.84 13.13
C GLY A 53 14.77 6.00 11.87
N PHE A 54 13.81 5.10 11.58
CA PHE A 54 13.87 4.24 10.41
C PHE A 54 13.70 5.02 9.09
N GLY A 55 12.88 6.07 9.07
CA GLY A 55 12.74 6.97 7.92
C GLY A 55 14.04 7.70 7.56
N ALA A 56 14.86 8.06 8.56
CA ALA A 56 16.16 8.70 8.34
C ALA A 56 17.24 7.72 7.84
N VAL A 57 17.11 6.42 8.09
CA VAL A 57 18.10 5.40 7.68
C VAL A 57 18.35 5.44 6.18
N GLN A 58 17.29 5.58 5.37
CA GLN A 58 17.45 5.44 3.92
C GLN A 58 18.19 6.62 3.24
N PRO A 59 17.89 7.90 3.57
CA PRO A 59 18.72 9.02 3.14
C PRO A 59 20.17 8.93 3.63
N VAL A 60 20.38 8.50 4.88
CA VAL A 60 21.74 8.32 5.45
C VAL A 60 22.51 7.22 4.71
N ASN A 61 21.85 6.10 4.40
CA ASN A 61 22.44 5.03 3.60
C ASN A 61 22.82 5.51 2.20
N ALA A 62 21.95 6.30 1.54
CA ALA A 62 22.23 6.90 0.24
C ALA A 62 23.41 7.90 0.30
N TYR A 63 23.53 8.68 1.38
CA TYR A 63 24.67 9.55 1.63
C TYR A 63 25.99 8.77 1.77
N CYS A 64 25.99 7.68 2.55
CA CYS A 64 27.15 6.82 2.70
C CYS A 64 27.56 6.18 1.36
N LEU A 65 26.58 5.73 0.57
CA LEU A 65 26.83 5.15 -0.76
C LEU A 65 27.50 6.15 -1.71
N GLY A 66 26.97 7.38 -1.80
CA GLY A 66 27.59 8.44 -2.61
C GLY A 66 29.01 8.80 -2.14
N SER A 67 29.27 8.69 -0.84
CA SER A 67 30.60 8.91 -0.28
C SER A 67 31.59 7.81 -0.68
N VAL A 68 31.18 6.54 -0.59
CA VAL A 68 32.02 5.40 -1.00
C VAL A 68 32.39 5.48 -2.47
N VAL A 69 31.42 5.80 -3.33
CA VAL A 69 31.68 5.98 -4.77
C VAL A 69 32.77 7.03 -5.00
N SER A 70 32.80 8.11 -4.23
CA SER A 70 33.83 9.16 -4.34
C SER A 70 35.24 8.72 -3.92
N VAL A 71 35.36 7.74 -3.01
CA VAL A 71 36.65 7.23 -2.53
C VAL A 71 37.40 6.50 -3.64
N TYR A 72 36.68 5.77 -4.51
CA TYR A 72 37.26 5.05 -5.64
C TYR A 72 37.85 5.95 -6.75
N PHE A 73 37.57 7.26 -6.72
CA PHE A 73 38.18 8.21 -7.66
C PHE A 73 39.57 8.70 -7.21
N HIS A 74 40.04 8.31 -6.01
CA HIS A 74 41.39 8.62 -5.56
C HIS A 74 42.39 7.54 -5.99
N ASN A 75 43.53 7.94 -6.54
CA ASN A 75 44.55 7.02 -7.09
C ASN A 75 45.36 6.26 -6.03
N ASP A 76 45.26 6.63 -4.75
CA ASP A 76 46.07 6.01 -3.68
C ASP A 76 45.39 4.74 -3.11
N THR A 77 46.02 3.59 -3.37
CA THR A 77 45.48 2.27 -3.00
C THR A 77 45.46 2.06 -1.48
N SER A 78 46.38 2.69 -0.75
CA SER A 78 46.48 2.54 0.71
C SER A 78 45.37 3.31 1.43
N HIS A 79 45.15 4.56 1.01
CA HIS A 79 44.10 5.43 1.53
C HIS A 79 42.70 4.88 1.20
N MET A 80 42.51 4.33 -0.01
CA MET A 80 41.25 3.71 -0.43
C MET A 80 40.82 2.56 0.50
N LYS A 81 41.76 1.69 0.90
CA LYS A 81 41.45 0.56 1.80
C LYS A 81 41.01 1.02 3.20
N SER A 82 41.68 2.02 3.76
CA SER A 82 41.35 2.57 5.07
C SER A 82 39.96 3.21 5.08
N GLU A 83 39.70 4.11 4.13
CA GLU A 83 38.41 4.79 3.99
C GLU A 83 37.26 3.79 3.72
N THR A 84 37.50 2.79 2.86
CA THR A 84 36.49 1.75 2.59
C THR A 84 36.18 0.95 3.85
N SER A 85 37.19 0.56 4.64
CA SER A 85 36.98 -0.13 5.92
C SER A 85 36.17 0.71 6.91
N PHE A 86 36.42 2.02 6.95
CA PHE A 86 35.64 2.96 7.77
C PHE A 86 34.17 3.01 7.32
N TYR A 87 33.90 3.15 6.02
CA TYR A 87 32.52 3.12 5.51
C TYR A 87 31.82 1.77 5.70
N CYS A 88 32.54 0.64 5.60
CA CYS A 88 31.97 -0.68 5.93
C CYS A 88 31.49 -0.76 7.38
N LYS A 89 32.26 -0.20 8.33
CA LYS A 89 31.85 -0.11 9.74
C LYS A 89 30.62 0.79 9.92
N ILE A 90 30.53 1.89 9.17
CA ILE A 90 29.35 2.76 9.16
C ILE A 90 28.12 2.01 8.65
N PHE A 91 28.21 1.28 7.54
CA PHE A 91 27.09 0.48 7.03
C PHE A 91 26.64 -0.59 8.03
N LEU A 92 27.58 -1.25 8.71
CA LEU A 92 27.26 -2.20 9.77
C LEU A 92 26.52 -1.51 10.93
N SER A 93 26.98 -0.34 11.36
CA SER A 93 26.31 0.47 12.39
C SER A 93 24.90 0.89 11.95
N ILE A 94 24.73 1.33 10.71
CA ILE A 94 23.42 1.71 10.16
C ILE A 94 22.48 0.50 10.14
N ALA A 95 22.97 -0.68 9.76
CA ALA A 95 22.17 -1.91 9.74
C ALA A 95 21.65 -2.28 11.15
N VAL A 96 22.52 -2.20 12.17
CA VAL A 96 22.13 -2.45 13.57
C VAL A 96 21.10 -1.42 14.05
N VAL A 97 21.33 -0.13 13.81
CA VAL A 97 20.39 0.94 14.18
C VAL A 97 19.04 0.77 13.45
N SER A 98 19.08 0.43 12.17
CA SER A 98 17.90 0.16 11.34
C SER A 98 17.07 -0.99 11.89
N PHE A 99 17.71 -2.08 12.31
CA PHE A 99 17.03 -3.22 12.93
C PHE A 99 16.26 -2.81 14.19
N PHE A 100 16.90 -2.09 15.11
CA PHE A 100 16.23 -1.63 16.33
C PHE A 100 15.15 -0.59 16.07
N ALA A 101 15.38 0.36 15.15
CA ALA A 101 14.39 1.37 14.79
C ALA A 101 13.15 0.74 14.14
N ASN A 102 13.35 -0.22 13.23
CA ASN A 102 12.28 -0.95 12.57
C ASN A 102 11.48 -1.80 13.59
N LEU A 103 12.19 -2.52 14.47
CA LEU A 103 11.56 -3.28 15.54
C LEU A 103 10.70 -2.38 16.43
N LEU A 104 11.22 -1.22 16.86
CA LEU A 104 10.50 -0.27 17.69
C LEU A 104 9.26 0.30 16.95
N GLN A 105 9.40 0.68 15.70
CA GLN A 105 8.31 1.19 14.86
C GLN A 105 7.19 0.15 14.74
N HIS A 106 7.48 -1.01 14.15
CA HIS A 106 6.46 -2.00 13.82
C HIS A 106 5.88 -2.66 15.07
N TYR A 107 6.67 -2.89 16.13
CA TYR A 107 6.15 -3.46 17.38
C TYR A 107 5.12 -2.55 18.05
N ASN A 108 5.43 -1.25 18.18
CA ASN A 108 4.50 -0.31 18.83
C ASN A 108 3.24 -0.08 18.00
N PHE A 109 3.37 0.07 16.68
CA PHE A 109 2.21 0.21 15.78
C PHE A 109 1.38 -1.07 15.70
N ALA A 110 2.00 -2.26 15.76
CA ALA A 110 1.28 -3.53 15.79
C ALA A 110 0.44 -3.67 17.07
N ILE A 111 1.01 -3.39 18.26
CA ILE A 111 0.23 -3.49 19.49
C ILE A 111 -0.88 -2.44 19.55
N MET A 112 -0.59 -1.21 19.12
CA MET A 112 -1.62 -0.16 19.01
C MET A 112 -2.76 -0.61 18.08
N GLY A 113 -2.40 -1.18 16.93
CA GLY A 113 -3.36 -1.74 15.98
C GLY A 113 -4.23 -2.84 16.58
N GLU A 114 -3.63 -3.84 17.22
CA GLU A 114 -4.37 -4.96 17.83
C GLU A 114 -5.33 -4.52 18.94
N ARG A 115 -4.93 -3.54 19.75
CA ARG A 115 -5.81 -3.01 20.79
C ARG A 115 -6.95 -2.17 20.23
N LEU A 116 -6.72 -1.43 19.15
CA LEU A 116 -7.77 -0.74 18.41
C LEU A 116 -8.77 -1.76 17.84
N THR A 117 -8.27 -2.82 17.20
CA THR A 117 -9.10 -3.93 16.67
C THR A 117 -9.92 -4.58 17.77
N LYS A 118 -9.32 -4.87 18.94
CA LYS A 118 -10.03 -5.42 20.09
C LYS A 118 -11.21 -4.53 20.52
N ARG A 119 -10.98 -3.22 20.71
CA ARG A 119 -12.04 -2.29 21.13
C ARG A 119 -13.16 -2.17 20.10
N ILE A 120 -12.80 -2.14 18.82
CA ILE A 120 -13.79 -2.10 17.73
C ILE A 120 -14.64 -3.37 17.78
N ARG A 121 -14.00 -4.56 17.89
CA ARG A 121 -14.73 -5.83 17.97
C ARG A 121 -15.65 -5.89 19.19
N GLU A 122 -15.20 -5.46 20.35
CA GLU A 122 -16.02 -5.43 21.57
C GLU A 122 -17.24 -4.51 21.42
N LYS A 123 -17.06 -3.29 20.89
CA LYS A 123 -18.17 -2.34 20.67
C LYS A 123 -19.16 -2.81 19.61
N VAL A 124 -18.65 -3.31 18.49
CA VAL A 124 -19.50 -3.78 17.39
C VAL A 124 -20.27 -5.02 17.82
N LEU A 125 -19.63 -5.96 18.52
CA LEU A 125 -20.32 -7.13 19.08
C LEU A 125 -21.39 -6.72 20.09
N HIS A 126 -21.08 -5.78 20.99
CA HIS A 126 -22.07 -5.25 21.94
C HIS A 126 -23.29 -4.67 21.22
N ASN A 127 -23.08 -3.84 20.19
CA ASN A 127 -24.19 -3.26 19.43
C ASN A 127 -24.97 -4.31 18.64
N ILE A 128 -24.30 -5.29 18.03
CA ILE A 128 -24.97 -6.39 17.31
C ILE A 128 -25.92 -7.15 18.23
N LEU A 129 -25.53 -7.40 19.48
CA LEU A 129 -26.36 -8.09 20.46
C LEU A 129 -27.59 -7.29 20.92
N THR A 130 -27.65 -5.99 20.62
CA THR A 130 -28.82 -5.14 20.95
C THR A 130 -29.86 -5.06 19.84
N PHE A 131 -29.62 -5.67 18.68
CA PHE A 131 -30.58 -5.65 17.57
C PHE A 131 -31.78 -6.58 17.79
N GLU A 132 -32.88 -6.23 17.13
CA GLU A 132 -34.08 -7.06 17.10
C GLU A 132 -33.84 -8.38 16.38
N VAL A 133 -34.57 -9.42 16.76
CA VAL A 133 -34.40 -10.77 16.19
C VAL A 133 -34.64 -10.78 14.68
N GLY A 134 -35.58 -9.96 14.19
CA GLY A 134 -35.87 -9.82 12.75
C GLY A 134 -34.70 -9.30 11.91
N TRP A 135 -33.71 -8.63 12.52
CA TRP A 135 -32.49 -8.23 11.82
C TRP A 135 -31.61 -9.43 11.45
N PHE A 136 -31.60 -10.47 12.28
CA PHE A 136 -30.85 -11.70 12.07
C PHE A 136 -31.55 -12.69 11.13
N ASP A 137 -32.84 -12.49 10.87
CA ASP A 137 -33.63 -13.29 9.92
C ASP A 137 -33.33 -12.94 8.45
N LEU A 138 -32.64 -11.82 8.20
CA LEU A 138 -32.18 -11.43 6.87
C LEU A 138 -30.99 -12.31 6.42
N ASP A 139 -31.05 -12.84 5.20
CA ASP A 139 -29.99 -13.69 4.61
C ASP A 139 -28.60 -13.00 4.62
N GLU A 140 -28.57 -11.67 4.52
CA GLU A 140 -27.34 -10.87 4.57
C GLU A 140 -26.69 -10.82 5.97
N ASN A 141 -27.45 -11.10 7.02
CA ASN A 141 -27.09 -10.96 8.43
C ASN A 141 -27.00 -12.30 9.16
N MET A 142 -26.89 -13.40 8.41
CA MET A 142 -26.59 -14.71 8.97
C MET A 142 -25.39 -14.65 9.91
N SER A 143 -25.44 -15.41 11.00
CA SER A 143 -24.42 -15.42 12.06
C SER A 143 -23.00 -15.62 11.53
N ALA A 144 -22.82 -16.48 10.52
CA ALA A 144 -21.53 -16.71 9.87
C ALA A 144 -21.03 -15.48 9.10
N ALA A 145 -21.91 -14.80 8.36
CA ALA A 145 -21.57 -13.59 7.61
C ALA A 145 -21.19 -12.44 8.56
N VAL A 146 -21.93 -12.26 9.66
CA VAL A 146 -21.65 -11.25 10.67
C VAL A 146 -20.30 -11.51 11.37
N CYS A 147 -20.00 -12.76 11.73
CA CYS A 147 -18.72 -13.13 12.32
C CYS A 147 -17.54 -12.89 11.36
N ALA A 148 -17.71 -13.25 10.07
CA ALA A 148 -16.70 -13.02 9.05
C ALA A 148 -16.44 -11.52 8.83
N ARG A 149 -17.50 -10.71 8.78
CA ARG A 149 -17.43 -9.25 8.66
C ARG A 149 -16.74 -8.62 9.88
N LEU A 150 -17.13 -9.01 11.10
CA LEU A 150 -16.52 -8.53 12.34
C LEU A 150 -15.01 -8.79 12.40
N SER A 151 -14.56 -9.95 11.89
CA SER A 151 -13.14 -10.28 11.85
C SER A 151 -12.38 -9.48 10.79
N THR A 152 -12.90 -9.48 9.56
CA THR A 152 -12.23 -8.93 8.37
C THR A 152 -12.17 -7.41 8.42
N GLU A 153 -13.28 -6.76 8.70
CA GLU A 153 -13.38 -5.31 8.70
C GLU A 153 -12.60 -4.66 9.86
N ALA A 154 -12.60 -5.29 11.03
CA ALA A 154 -11.79 -4.82 12.16
C ALA A 154 -10.27 -4.92 11.87
N ASN A 155 -9.86 -5.88 11.05
CA ASN A 155 -8.49 -5.98 10.54
C ASN A 155 -8.20 -4.90 9.48
N LEU A 156 -9.17 -4.59 8.60
CA LEU A 156 -9.02 -3.50 7.61
C LEU A 156 -8.83 -2.15 8.29
N VAL A 157 -9.60 -1.85 9.34
CA VAL A 157 -9.40 -0.63 10.15
C VAL A 157 -8.00 -0.60 10.79
N ARG A 158 -7.50 -1.75 11.27
CA ARG A 158 -6.14 -1.86 11.81
C ARG A 158 -5.09 -1.44 10.78
N CYS A 159 -5.19 -2.00 9.57
CA CYS A 159 -4.28 -1.68 8.49
C CYS A 159 -4.38 -0.20 8.12
N LEU A 160 -5.60 0.33 7.96
CA LEU A 160 -5.84 1.71 7.56
C LEU A 160 -5.30 2.73 8.57
N VAL A 161 -5.36 2.44 9.87
CA VAL A 161 -4.92 3.37 10.91
C VAL A 161 -3.47 3.10 11.33
N GLY A 162 -3.15 1.87 11.74
CA GLY A 162 -1.82 1.55 12.26
C GLY A 162 -0.74 1.55 11.19
N ASP A 163 -0.92 0.71 10.17
CA ASP A 163 0.12 0.49 9.16
C ASP A 163 0.27 1.72 8.24
N ARG A 164 -0.85 2.39 7.91
CA ARG A 164 -0.82 3.56 7.01
C ARG A 164 -0.16 4.76 7.68
N ILE A 165 -0.48 5.05 8.95
CA ILE A 165 0.11 6.18 9.67
C ILE A 165 1.61 5.95 9.85
N SER A 166 2.00 4.73 10.22
CA SER A 166 3.41 4.33 10.32
C SER A 166 4.17 4.61 9.02
N LEU A 167 3.63 4.16 7.89
CA LEU A 167 4.21 4.37 6.56
C LEU A 167 4.26 5.86 6.17
N LEU A 168 3.19 6.62 6.43
CA LEU A 168 3.15 8.06 6.12
C LEU A 168 4.18 8.86 6.94
N VAL A 169 4.29 8.60 8.25
CA VAL A 169 5.27 9.27 9.12
C VAL A 169 6.70 8.94 8.69
N GLN A 170 6.98 7.67 8.38
CA GLN A 170 8.28 7.23 7.89
C GLN A 170 8.66 7.93 6.58
N VAL A 171 7.74 7.97 5.61
CA VAL A 171 7.99 8.54 4.28
C VAL A 171 8.12 10.06 4.34
N PHE A 172 7.29 10.72 5.15
CA PHE A 172 7.42 12.15 5.40
C PHE A 172 8.79 12.49 6.00
N THR A 173 9.21 11.73 7.03
CA THR A 173 10.53 11.93 7.65
C THR A 173 11.66 11.68 6.65
N SER A 174 11.59 10.58 5.89
CA SER A 174 12.59 10.26 4.87
C SER A 174 12.70 11.36 3.81
N ALA A 175 11.57 11.89 3.36
CA ALA A 175 11.53 12.96 2.36
C ALA A 175 12.11 14.26 2.92
N SER A 176 11.71 14.66 4.14
CA SER A 176 12.25 15.86 4.79
C SER A 176 13.76 15.78 4.99
N VAL A 177 14.27 14.66 5.54
CA VAL A 177 15.70 14.46 5.75
C VAL A 177 16.46 14.47 4.42
N ALA A 178 15.94 13.82 3.39
CA ALA A 178 16.57 13.79 2.08
C ALA A 178 16.64 15.16 1.40
N PHE A 179 15.56 15.95 1.43
CA PHE A 179 15.56 17.30 0.85
C PHE A 179 16.49 18.24 1.62
N ILE A 180 16.50 18.18 2.96
CA ILE A 180 17.40 18.97 3.79
C ILE A 180 18.86 18.61 3.49
N LEU A 181 19.21 17.32 3.52
CA LEU A 181 20.58 16.87 3.21
C LEU A 181 20.99 17.21 1.77
N GLY A 182 20.09 17.03 0.80
CA GLY A 182 20.35 17.39 -0.59
C GLY A 182 20.66 18.87 -0.76
N LEU A 183 19.85 19.74 -0.15
CA LEU A 183 20.04 21.20 -0.22
C LEU A 183 21.34 21.65 0.45
N ILE A 184 21.70 21.07 1.60
CA ILE A 184 22.95 21.38 2.30
C ILE A 184 24.18 21.00 1.47
N LEU A 185 24.16 19.84 0.81
CA LEU A 185 25.31 19.36 0.05
C LEU A 185 25.52 20.13 -1.26
N THR A 186 24.46 20.27 -2.07
CA THR A 186 24.54 20.96 -3.37
C THR A 186 23.22 21.65 -3.72
N TRP A 187 22.97 22.82 -3.14
CA TRP A 187 21.72 23.55 -3.37
C TRP A 187 21.38 23.78 -4.85
N ARG A 188 22.38 24.01 -5.72
CA ARG A 188 22.17 24.24 -7.16
C ARG A 188 21.65 23.02 -7.91
N VAL A 189 22.17 21.84 -7.62
CA VAL A 189 21.73 20.58 -8.27
C VAL A 189 20.43 20.12 -7.64
N SER A 190 20.34 20.20 -6.31
CA SER A 190 19.18 19.75 -5.56
C SER A 190 17.89 20.48 -5.92
N ILE A 191 17.92 21.80 -6.16
CA ILE A 191 16.73 22.53 -6.62
C ILE A 191 16.21 22.00 -7.96
N VAL A 192 17.12 21.72 -8.91
CA VAL A 192 16.73 21.18 -10.23
C VAL A 192 16.08 19.81 -10.09
N VAL A 193 16.69 18.93 -9.27
CA VAL A 193 16.16 17.58 -9.04
C VAL A 193 14.82 17.63 -8.29
N ILE A 194 14.68 18.51 -7.30
CA ILE A 194 13.42 18.73 -6.56
C ILE A 194 12.30 19.17 -7.53
N SER A 195 12.60 20.04 -8.51
CA SER A 195 11.62 20.44 -9.54
C SER A 195 11.19 19.28 -10.45
N ILE A 196 12.09 18.32 -10.72
CA ILE A 196 11.79 17.12 -11.53
C ILE A 196 11.14 16.02 -10.67
N GLN A 197 11.23 16.11 -9.34
CA GLN A 197 10.78 15.08 -8.40
C GLN A 197 9.30 14.66 -8.56
N PRO A 198 8.33 15.58 -8.76
CA PRO A 198 6.93 15.21 -8.97
C PRO A 198 6.74 14.33 -10.22
N LEU A 199 7.49 14.61 -11.29
CA LEU A 199 7.46 13.82 -12.52
C LEU A 199 8.00 12.39 -12.30
N ILE A 200 9.07 12.26 -11.52
CA ILE A 200 9.64 10.97 -11.13
C ILE A 200 8.64 10.17 -10.29
N ILE A 201 8.04 10.81 -9.27
CA ILE A 201 7.06 10.18 -8.39
C ILE A 201 5.85 9.70 -9.21
N ALA A 202 5.31 10.55 -10.09
CA ALA A 202 4.19 10.19 -10.96
C ALA A 202 4.52 9.00 -11.89
N SER A 203 5.75 8.96 -12.43
CA SER A 203 6.21 7.87 -13.30
C SER A 203 6.33 6.54 -12.54
N PHE A 204 6.96 6.55 -11.36
CA PHE A 204 7.05 5.34 -10.53
C PHE A 204 5.68 4.88 -10.02
N TYR A 205 4.82 5.81 -9.61
CA TYR A 205 3.46 5.51 -9.16
C TYR A 205 2.63 4.88 -10.29
N SER A 206 2.64 5.49 -11.48
CA SER A 206 1.95 4.96 -12.67
C SER A 206 2.43 3.55 -13.01
N LYS A 207 3.76 3.34 -13.01
CA LYS A 207 4.36 2.02 -13.22
C LYS A 207 3.88 0.99 -12.20
N SER A 208 3.89 1.33 -10.90
CA SER A 208 3.46 0.44 -9.82
C SER A 208 1.98 0.07 -9.96
N VAL A 209 1.12 1.05 -10.18
CA VAL A 209 -0.33 0.85 -10.36
C VAL A 209 -0.63 0.03 -11.61
N LEU A 210 0.04 0.30 -12.72
CA LEU A 210 -0.16 -0.43 -13.98
C LEU A 210 0.24 -1.90 -13.86
N MET A 211 1.43 -2.17 -13.28
CA MET A 211 1.88 -3.54 -13.01
C MET A 211 0.89 -4.30 -12.12
N LYS A 212 0.38 -3.64 -11.07
CA LYS A 212 -0.61 -4.25 -10.18
C LYS A 212 -1.92 -4.57 -10.91
N ARG A 213 -2.45 -3.63 -11.70
CA ARG A 213 -3.67 -3.84 -12.51
C ARG A 213 -3.51 -4.99 -13.49
N MET A 214 -2.35 -5.08 -14.15
CA MET A 214 -2.02 -6.21 -15.03
C MET A 214 -2.03 -7.54 -14.27
N SER A 215 -1.43 -7.59 -13.08
CA SER A 215 -1.40 -8.79 -12.25
C SER A 215 -2.81 -9.25 -11.82
N VAL A 216 -3.65 -8.34 -11.32
CA VAL A 216 -5.04 -8.67 -10.93
C VAL A 216 -5.84 -9.19 -12.12
N ARG A 217 -5.71 -8.55 -13.29
CA ARG A 217 -6.43 -8.97 -14.49
C ARG A 217 -5.94 -10.30 -15.05
N SER A 218 -4.63 -10.53 -15.01
CA SER A 218 -4.04 -11.82 -15.37
C SER A 218 -4.56 -12.92 -14.44
N GLN A 219 -4.71 -12.63 -13.15
CA GLN A 219 -5.28 -13.57 -12.20
C GLN A 219 -6.76 -13.84 -12.47
N LYS A 220 -7.57 -12.82 -12.78
CA LYS A 220 -8.99 -13.00 -13.14
C LYS A 220 -9.14 -13.90 -14.38
N ALA A 221 -8.40 -13.60 -15.45
CA ALA A 221 -8.42 -14.42 -16.66
C ALA A 221 -7.95 -15.86 -16.41
N GLN A 222 -6.95 -16.06 -15.55
CA GLN A 222 -6.48 -17.39 -15.15
C GLN A 222 -7.55 -18.14 -14.35
N ASN A 223 -8.26 -17.45 -13.45
CA ASN A 223 -9.31 -18.05 -12.63
C ASN A 223 -10.50 -18.53 -13.48
N GLU A 224 -10.97 -17.72 -14.44
CA GLU A 224 -12.07 -18.09 -15.35
C GLU A 224 -11.75 -19.36 -16.15
N GLY A 225 -10.54 -19.45 -16.74
CA GLY A 225 -10.10 -20.65 -17.43
C GLY A 225 -9.95 -21.86 -16.49
N SER A 226 -9.45 -21.63 -15.28
CA SER A 226 -9.29 -22.70 -14.28
C SER A 226 -10.64 -23.23 -13.78
N GLN A 227 -11.66 -22.37 -13.66
CA GLN A 227 -13.00 -22.75 -13.25
C GLN A 227 -13.66 -23.69 -14.28
N LEU A 228 -13.61 -23.32 -15.56
CA LEU A 228 -14.15 -24.16 -16.62
C LEU A 228 -13.41 -25.50 -16.75
N ALA A 229 -12.09 -25.48 -16.61
CA ALA A 229 -11.30 -26.71 -16.56
C ALA A 229 -11.66 -27.58 -15.35
N SER A 230 -11.86 -26.97 -14.18
CA SER A 230 -12.27 -27.66 -12.97
C SER A 230 -13.64 -28.33 -13.14
N GLU A 231 -14.62 -27.64 -13.72
CA GLU A 231 -15.96 -28.19 -13.99
C GLU A 231 -15.91 -29.39 -14.95
N ALA A 232 -15.06 -29.32 -15.99
CA ALA A 232 -14.85 -30.42 -16.91
C ALA A 232 -14.19 -31.64 -16.25
N VAL A 233 -13.23 -31.43 -15.33
CA VAL A 233 -12.58 -32.51 -14.59
C VAL A 233 -13.54 -33.18 -13.61
N VAL A 234 -14.33 -32.39 -12.87
CA VAL A 234 -15.34 -32.90 -11.92
C VAL A 234 -16.38 -33.75 -12.64
N ASN A 235 -16.84 -33.31 -13.82
CA ASN A 235 -17.87 -34.00 -14.60
C ASN A 235 -17.33 -34.98 -15.66
N HIS A 236 -16.06 -35.40 -15.55
CA HIS A 236 -15.39 -36.21 -16.59
C HIS A 236 -16.13 -37.50 -16.96
N ARG A 237 -16.75 -38.19 -16.00
CA ARG A 237 -17.54 -39.41 -16.25
C ARG A 237 -18.74 -39.13 -17.16
N THR A 238 -19.47 -38.06 -16.88
CA THR A 238 -20.64 -37.62 -17.67
C THR A 238 -20.20 -37.25 -19.09
N ILE A 239 -19.12 -36.48 -19.23
CA ILE A 239 -18.58 -36.04 -20.52
C ILE A 239 -18.17 -37.25 -21.38
N THR A 240 -17.55 -38.24 -20.75
CA THR A 240 -17.09 -39.46 -21.43
C THR A 240 -18.28 -40.35 -21.81
N ALA A 241 -19.31 -40.43 -20.96
CA ALA A 241 -20.55 -41.17 -21.26
C ALA A 241 -21.30 -40.61 -22.48
N PHE A 242 -21.25 -39.28 -22.69
CA PHE A 242 -21.83 -38.62 -23.87
C PHE A 242 -20.84 -38.46 -25.04
N CYS A 243 -19.63 -39.05 -24.97
CA CYS A 243 -18.56 -38.89 -25.99
C CYS A 243 -18.34 -37.43 -26.44
N SER A 244 -18.48 -36.47 -25.50
CA SER A 244 -18.54 -35.03 -25.79
C SER A 244 -17.24 -34.29 -25.47
N GLN A 245 -16.11 -34.99 -25.34
CA GLN A 245 -14.81 -34.39 -24.99
C GLN A 245 -14.40 -33.29 -25.98
N SER A 246 -14.54 -33.55 -27.28
CA SER A 246 -14.19 -32.60 -28.34
C SER A 246 -15.02 -31.30 -28.25
N LYS A 247 -16.32 -31.42 -27.95
CA LYS A 247 -17.22 -30.27 -27.80
C LYS A 247 -16.80 -29.36 -26.65
N ILE A 248 -16.35 -29.95 -25.53
CA ILE A 248 -15.88 -29.19 -24.36
C ILE A 248 -14.54 -28.53 -24.62
N LEU A 249 -13.62 -29.18 -25.34
CA LEU A 249 -12.37 -28.55 -25.76
C LEU A 249 -12.59 -27.35 -26.68
N VAL A 250 -13.58 -27.42 -27.58
CA VAL A 250 -13.97 -26.27 -28.42
C VAL A 250 -14.53 -25.14 -27.57
N LEU A 251 -15.43 -25.44 -26.62
CA LEU A 251 -15.99 -24.44 -25.71
C LEU A 251 -14.90 -23.77 -24.86
N PHE A 252 -13.94 -24.54 -24.37
CA PHE A 252 -12.76 -24.03 -23.65
C PHE A 252 -11.87 -23.14 -24.54
N ALA A 253 -11.63 -23.53 -25.80
CA ALA A 253 -10.87 -22.70 -26.73
C ALA A 253 -11.60 -21.39 -27.08
N GLU A 254 -12.93 -21.42 -27.14
CA GLU A 254 -13.77 -20.26 -27.46
C GLU A 254 -13.81 -19.24 -26.31
N THR A 255 -13.94 -19.70 -25.06
CA THR A 255 -13.86 -18.84 -23.87
C THR A 255 -12.49 -18.14 -23.76
N LEU A 256 -11.40 -18.84 -24.10
CA LEU A 256 -10.05 -18.24 -24.11
C LEU A 256 -9.81 -17.25 -25.27
N ARG A 257 -10.56 -17.33 -26.38
CA ARG A 257 -10.37 -16.40 -27.51
C ARG A 257 -10.72 -14.96 -27.16
N GLY A 258 -11.81 -14.74 -26.42
CA GLY A 258 -12.20 -13.42 -25.94
C GLY A 258 -11.13 -12.81 -25.03
N LEU A 259 -10.71 -13.59 -24.03
CA LEU A 259 -9.63 -13.22 -23.10
C LEU A 259 -8.31 -12.91 -23.83
N ARG A 260 -7.95 -13.70 -24.85
CA ARG A 260 -6.73 -13.47 -25.64
C ARG A 260 -6.77 -12.15 -26.40
N LYS A 261 -7.87 -11.84 -27.09
CA LYS A 261 -7.99 -10.57 -27.85
C LYS A 261 -7.88 -9.36 -26.94
N GLU A 262 -8.57 -9.40 -25.81
CA GLU A 262 -8.55 -8.33 -24.83
C GLU A 262 -7.19 -8.19 -24.15
N SER A 263 -6.54 -9.31 -23.82
CA SER A 263 -5.17 -9.35 -23.29
C SER A 263 -4.16 -8.73 -24.26
N ILE A 264 -4.27 -8.99 -25.56
CA ILE A 264 -3.39 -8.37 -26.58
C ILE A 264 -3.57 -6.86 -26.60
N LYS A 265 -4.81 -6.36 -26.65
CA LYS A 265 -5.11 -4.92 -26.65
C LYS A 265 -4.56 -4.27 -25.37
N GLN A 266 -4.86 -4.86 -24.22
CA GLN A 266 -4.39 -4.37 -22.93
C GLN A 266 -2.86 -4.41 -22.81
N SER A 267 -2.20 -5.44 -23.35
CA SER A 267 -0.74 -5.56 -23.34
C SER A 267 -0.08 -4.43 -24.11
N TRP A 268 -0.65 -4.00 -25.24
CA TRP A 268 -0.18 -2.83 -25.98
C TRP A 268 -0.32 -1.53 -25.17
N PHE A 269 -1.51 -1.27 -24.60
CA PHE A 269 -1.73 -0.08 -23.76
C PHE A 269 -0.81 -0.07 -22.54
N SER A 270 -0.66 -1.21 -21.87
CA SER A 270 0.18 -1.32 -20.69
C SER A 270 1.67 -1.23 -21.05
N GLY A 271 2.08 -1.81 -22.18
CA GLY A 271 3.44 -1.69 -22.69
C GLY A 271 3.84 -0.25 -22.96
N ILE A 272 2.96 0.52 -23.64
CA ILE A 272 3.19 1.95 -23.89
C ILE A 272 3.24 2.74 -22.57
N GLY A 273 2.32 2.49 -21.64
CA GLY A 273 2.31 3.15 -20.34
C GLY A 273 3.57 2.89 -19.50
N LEU A 274 4.04 1.63 -19.49
CA LEU A 274 5.29 1.24 -18.82
C LEU A 274 6.51 1.84 -19.51
N PHE A 275 6.53 1.86 -20.85
CA PHE A 275 7.59 2.48 -21.63
C PHE A 275 7.72 3.97 -21.33
N ILE A 276 6.62 4.73 -21.36
CA ILE A 276 6.61 6.17 -21.05
C ILE A 276 7.11 6.41 -19.63
N SER A 277 6.61 5.65 -18.65
CA SER A 277 7.02 5.79 -17.25
C SER A 277 8.51 5.50 -17.04
N GLN A 278 9.02 4.45 -17.68
CA GLN A 278 10.43 4.07 -17.61
C GLN A 278 11.34 5.05 -18.36
N PHE A 279 10.88 5.57 -19.51
CA PHE A 279 11.56 6.58 -20.30
C PHE A 279 11.70 7.88 -19.50
N LEU A 280 10.62 8.40 -18.91
CA LEU A 280 10.65 9.62 -18.10
C LEU A 280 11.59 9.49 -16.90
N THR A 281 11.57 8.34 -16.22
CA THR A 281 12.48 8.05 -15.09
C THR A 281 13.94 8.08 -15.54
N THR A 282 14.24 7.44 -16.68
CA THR A 282 15.61 7.35 -17.21
C THR A 282 16.09 8.71 -17.77
N ALA A 283 15.20 9.47 -18.42
CA ALA A 283 15.46 10.82 -18.90
C ALA A 283 15.74 11.78 -17.73
N ALA A 284 15.01 11.67 -16.62
CA ALA A 284 15.28 12.45 -15.41
C ALA A 284 16.67 12.16 -14.81
N ILE A 285 17.08 10.89 -14.79
CA ILE A 285 18.44 10.48 -14.38
C ILE A 285 19.48 11.11 -15.33
N ALA A 286 19.28 10.99 -16.64
CA ALA A 286 20.19 11.53 -17.64
C ALA A 286 20.33 13.06 -17.54
N LEU A 287 19.22 13.79 -17.38
CA LEU A 287 19.21 15.24 -17.17
C LEU A 287 19.96 15.64 -15.89
N THR A 288 19.76 14.90 -14.81
CA THR A 288 20.45 15.13 -13.53
C THR A 288 21.96 15.00 -13.69
N TYR A 289 22.42 13.95 -14.38
CA TYR A 289 23.84 13.75 -14.66
C TYR A 289 24.42 14.78 -15.65
N TRP A 290 23.68 15.13 -16.70
CA TRP A 290 24.12 16.14 -17.66
C TRP A 290 24.31 17.50 -16.99
N TYR A 291 23.32 17.94 -16.21
CA TYR A 291 23.40 19.19 -15.47
C TYR A 291 24.48 19.15 -14.37
N GLY A 292 24.52 18.06 -13.60
CA GLY A 292 25.52 17.81 -12.57
C GLY A 292 26.95 17.83 -13.11
N GLY A 293 27.19 17.16 -14.23
CA GLY A 293 28.48 17.14 -14.93
C GLY A 293 28.87 18.53 -15.46
N ARG A 294 27.93 19.31 -15.98
CA ARG A 294 28.19 20.69 -16.41
C ARG A 294 28.59 21.60 -15.25
N LEU A 295 27.99 21.40 -14.07
CA LEU A 295 28.35 22.13 -12.83
C LEU A 295 29.72 21.70 -12.29
N MET A 296 30.04 20.41 -12.39
CA MET A 296 31.34 19.85 -12.04
C MET A 296 32.45 20.41 -12.94
N ASN A 297 32.21 20.51 -14.26
CA ASN A 297 33.18 21.09 -15.20
C ASN A 297 33.46 22.59 -14.93
N LYS A 298 32.48 23.31 -14.38
CA LYS A 298 32.66 24.71 -13.95
C LYS A 298 33.37 24.85 -12.59
N GLY A 299 33.77 23.75 -11.94
CA GLY A 299 34.42 23.75 -10.63
C GLY A 299 33.51 24.18 -9.47
N LEU A 300 32.19 24.24 -9.68
CA LEU A 300 31.22 24.74 -8.68
C LEU A 300 30.78 23.68 -7.67
N VAL A 301 30.98 22.39 -8.00
CA VAL A 301 30.53 21.25 -7.21
C VAL A 301 31.57 20.14 -7.28
N SER A 302 31.95 19.58 -6.13
CA SER A 302 32.81 18.40 -6.04
C SER A 302 32.05 17.13 -6.44
N SER A 303 32.73 16.19 -7.11
CA SER A 303 32.15 14.90 -7.52
C SER A 303 31.53 14.13 -6.35
N LYS A 304 32.12 14.21 -5.15
CA LYS A 304 31.58 13.59 -3.93
C LYS A 304 30.17 14.09 -3.59
N HIS A 305 30.00 15.41 -3.52
CA HIS A 305 28.72 16.01 -3.18
C HIS A 305 27.67 15.79 -4.27
N LEU A 306 28.09 15.71 -5.53
CA LEU A 306 27.19 15.38 -6.64
C LEU A 306 26.63 13.96 -6.52
N PHE A 307 27.48 12.96 -6.29
CA PHE A 307 27.02 11.58 -6.12
C PHE A 307 26.14 11.42 -4.88
N GLN A 308 26.52 12.04 -3.75
CA GLN A 308 25.69 12.04 -2.54
C GLN A 308 24.29 12.62 -2.82
N ALA A 309 24.20 13.81 -3.41
CA ALA A 309 22.92 14.45 -3.71
C ALA A 309 22.08 13.61 -4.70
N PHE A 310 22.71 13.02 -5.72
CA PHE A 310 22.04 12.14 -6.67
C PHE A 310 21.40 10.92 -6.00
N PHE A 311 22.16 10.16 -5.21
CA PHE A 311 21.65 8.96 -4.56
C PHE A 311 20.55 9.27 -3.54
N ILE A 312 20.71 10.35 -2.77
CA ILE A 312 19.71 10.79 -1.77
C ILE A 312 18.38 11.14 -2.45
N LEU A 313 18.40 12.01 -3.47
CA LEU A 313 17.17 12.50 -4.09
C LEU A 313 16.49 11.44 -4.96
N MET A 314 17.25 10.61 -5.67
CA MET A 314 16.69 9.53 -6.50
C MET A 314 16.02 8.45 -5.64
N SER A 315 16.67 8.02 -4.55
CA SER A 315 16.08 7.03 -3.63
C SER A 315 14.81 7.55 -2.96
N THR A 316 14.76 8.84 -2.65
CA THR A 316 13.58 9.51 -2.06
C THR A 316 12.37 9.49 -2.99
N GLY A 317 12.56 9.77 -4.28
CA GLY A 317 11.48 9.70 -5.27
C GLY A 317 10.82 8.34 -5.36
N LYS A 318 11.64 7.28 -5.39
CA LYS A 318 11.17 5.90 -5.38
C LYS A 318 10.38 5.59 -4.11
N ASN A 319 10.93 5.94 -2.94
CA ASN A 319 10.27 5.69 -1.65
C ASN A 319 8.89 6.35 -1.56
N ILE A 320 8.77 7.61 -2.00
CA ILE A 320 7.49 8.33 -1.99
C ILE A 320 6.48 7.65 -2.94
N ALA A 321 6.92 7.20 -4.11
CA ALA A 321 6.05 6.53 -5.07
C ALA A 321 5.56 5.16 -4.59
N ASP A 322 6.47 4.34 -4.03
CA ASP A 322 6.14 3.03 -3.44
C ASP A 322 5.19 3.20 -2.25
N ALA A 323 5.44 4.18 -1.39
CA ALA A 323 4.55 4.53 -0.29
C ALA A 323 3.18 5.02 -0.76
N GLY A 324 3.14 5.82 -1.82
CA GLY A 324 1.90 6.30 -2.43
C GLY A 324 1.04 5.16 -2.97
N SER A 325 1.64 4.19 -3.67
CA SER A 325 0.90 3.02 -4.18
C SER A 325 0.41 2.13 -3.04
N MET A 326 1.26 1.83 -2.05
CA MET A 326 0.88 1.07 -0.85
C MET A 326 -0.26 1.76 -0.08
N SER A 327 -0.16 3.07 0.18
CA SER A 327 -1.22 3.81 0.87
C SER A 327 -2.52 3.85 0.08
N SER A 328 -2.46 3.92 -1.26
CA SER A 328 -3.66 3.88 -2.10
C SER A 328 -4.36 2.53 -2.03
N ASP A 329 -3.59 1.45 -1.92
CA ASP A 329 -4.11 0.10 -1.78
C ASP A 329 -4.79 -0.10 -0.42
N MET A 330 -4.18 0.41 0.64
CA MET A 330 -4.76 0.40 1.98
C MET A 330 -6.06 1.22 2.04
N ALA A 331 -6.15 2.31 1.27
CA ALA A 331 -7.37 3.10 1.16
C ALA A 331 -8.47 2.39 0.35
N LYS A 332 -8.13 1.72 -0.75
CA LYS A 332 -9.07 0.89 -1.53
C LYS A 332 -9.58 -0.31 -0.75
N GLY A 333 -8.75 -0.91 0.11
CA GLY A 333 -9.20 -1.96 1.02
C GLY A 333 -10.20 -1.46 2.08
N ALA A 334 -10.36 -0.15 2.24
CA ALA A 334 -11.21 0.47 3.26
C ALA A 334 -12.53 1.03 2.70
N THR A 335 -12.78 0.97 1.38
CA THR A 335 -14.09 1.32 0.81
C THR A 335 -15.28 0.48 1.33
N PRO A 336 -15.11 -0.75 1.89
CA PRO A 336 -16.20 -1.43 2.59
C PRO A 336 -16.66 -0.77 3.92
N LEU A 337 -15.95 0.27 4.41
CA LEU A 337 -16.32 0.97 5.65
C LEU A 337 -17.64 1.76 5.56
N ASP A 338 -18.20 1.94 4.36
CA ASP A 338 -19.55 2.49 4.19
C ASP A 338 -20.63 1.62 4.87
N LEU A 339 -20.32 0.36 5.16
CA LEU A 339 -21.21 -0.54 5.90
C LEU A 339 -21.19 -0.31 7.43
N PHE A 340 -20.16 0.34 7.99
CA PHE A 340 -20.14 0.72 9.41
C PHE A 340 -20.96 1.99 9.66
N LEU A 341 -21.15 2.86 8.67
CA LEU A 341 -21.96 4.07 8.79
C LEU A 341 -23.35 3.81 9.41
N PRO A 342 -24.15 2.79 9.03
CA PRO A 342 -25.43 2.49 9.69
C PRO A 342 -25.27 2.13 11.18
N PHE A 343 -24.33 1.24 11.53
CA PHE A 343 -24.08 0.85 12.94
C PHE A 343 -23.59 2.03 13.81
N TRP A 344 -22.84 2.98 13.23
CA TRP A 344 -22.35 4.18 13.93
C TRP A 344 -23.35 5.34 13.93
N THR A 345 -24.28 5.40 12.97
CA THR A 345 -25.36 6.40 12.92
C THR A 345 -26.54 6.01 13.81
N GLU A 346 -26.79 4.72 14.05
CA GLU A 346 -27.72 4.29 15.10
C GLU A 346 -27.26 4.68 16.51
N GLU A 347 -25.95 4.64 16.80
CA GLU A 347 -25.41 5.10 18.08
C GLU A 347 -25.64 6.62 18.29
N LEU A 348 -25.65 7.40 17.20
CA LEU A 348 -26.04 8.82 17.19
C LEU A 348 -27.56 9.00 17.37
N ARG A 349 -28.38 8.17 16.73
CA ARG A 349 -29.84 8.17 16.89
C ARG A 349 -30.22 7.84 18.33
N LEU A 350 -29.65 6.78 18.91
CA LEU A 350 -29.91 6.36 20.28
C LEU A 350 -29.40 7.37 21.31
N SER A 351 -28.20 7.96 21.12
CA SER A 351 -27.70 9.01 22.01
C SER A 351 -28.53 10.30 21.95
N GLN A 352 -29.04 10.69 20.77
CA GLN A 352 -29.94 11.85 20.64
C GLN A 352 -31.33 11.58 21.22
N THR A 353 -31.88 10.38 21.04
CA THR A 353 -33.17 10.00 21.64
C THR A 353 -33.08 9.95 23.17
N ILE A 354 -31.98 9.44 23.73
CA ILE A 354 -31.74 9.44 25.18
C ILE A 354 -31.57 10.87 25.72
N LEU A 355 -30.86 11.76 25.00
CA LEU A 355 -30.73 13.17 25.37
C LEU A 355 -32.06 13.93 25.29
N MET A 356 -32.89 13.69 24.25
CA MET A 356 -34.21 14.30 24.13
C MET A 356 -35.18 13.81 25.21
N VAL A 357 -35.18 12.51 25.54
CA VAL A 357 -36.00 11.94 26.63
C VAL A 357 -35.53 12.46 27.99
N SER A 358 -34.24 12.71 28.20
CA SER A 358 -33.73 13.32 29.44
C SER A 358 -34.10 14.80 29.59
N ARG A 359 -34.27 15.52 28.47
CA ARG A 359 -34.67 16.93 28.43
C ARG A 359 -36.18 17.09 28.64
N SER A 360 -36.97 16.16 28.11
CA SER A 360 -38.43 16.10 28.32
C SER A 360 -38.85 15.63 29.73
N ARG A 361 -37.91 15.18 30.58
CA ARG A 361 -38.17 14.82 31.99
C ARG A 361 -37.79 15.93 32.99
N LYS A 362 -37.26 17.04 32.51
CA LYS A 362 -36.85 18.20 33.32
C LYS A 362 -37.75 19.44 33.13
N ASP A 363 -38.68 19.37 32.19
CA ASP A 363 -39.84 20.25 32.05
C ASP A 363 -41.08 19.45 32.47
#